data_AF-A0A7Z9S046-F1
#
_entry.id   AF-A0A7Z9S046-F1
#
_cell.length_a   1.000
_cell.length_b   1.000
_cell.length_c   1.000
_cell.angle_alpha   90.00
_cell.angle_beta   90.00
_cell.angle_gamma   90.00
#
_symmetry.space_group_name_H-M   'P 1'
#
loop_
_entity.id
_entity.type
_entity.pdbx_description
1 polymer ?
#
loop_
_entity_poly.entity_id
_entity_poly.type
_entity_poly.pdbx_seq_one_letter_code
_entity_poly.pdbx_strand_id
1 'polypeptide(L)'
;MTGDHGQSTAPAKRLRLVHGMSLLVLLLVGLATPVVAQQFEVNLEVSTTSGIGYNLLAGMADGASDDYVPGEDLYAPPAPPPPSFHSSIIYANDSWFSCILAPNPAEVVFVIGLQFDATEPILIEWNPTQLAVGGNYMLEDAFGGLFLLIDL
;
A
#
# COMPACT_ATOMS: atom_id res chain seq x y z
N MET A 1 -6.96 -80.42 -41.33
CA MET A 1 -6.63 -79.97 -39.96
C MET A 1 -5.20 -79.45 -39.99
N THR A 2 -4.93 -78.37 -39.23
CA THR A 2 -3.68 -77.60 -39.10
C THR A 2 -3.30 -76.78 -40.34
N GLY A 3 -3.15 -75.47 -40.34
CA GLY A 3 -3.16 -74.45 -39.29
C GLY A 3 -2.90 -73.09 -39.97
N ASP A 4 -3.41 -72.04 -39.34
CA ASP A 4 -3.76 -70.73 -39.85
C ASP A 4 -2.59 -69.71 -39.86
N HIS A 5 -2.84 -68.62 -40.58
CA HIS A 5 -2.39 -67.23 -40.39
C HIS A 5 -1.44 -66.61 -41.43
N GLY A 6 -2.08 -66.03 -42.46
CA GLY A 6 -2.02 -64.58 -42.68
C GLY A 6 -0.89 -64.03 -43.57
N GLN A 7 -1.14 -63.97 -44.88
CA GLN A 7 -0.47 -63.03 -45.79
C GLN A 7 -1.07 -61.61 -45.64
N SER A 8 -0.27 -60.56 -45.85
CA SER A 8 -0.50 -59.57 -46.94
C SER A 8 0.31 -58.27 -46.76
N THR A 9 0.63 -57.68 -47.90
CA THR A 9 1.63 -56.67 -48.28
C THR A 9 1.13 -55.22 -48.26
N ALA A 10 1.97 -54.25 -47.80
CA ALA A 10 2.15 -52.82 -48.22
C ALA A 10 0.91 -51.89 -48.44
N PRO A 11 1.04 -50.55 -48.66
CA PRO A 11 2.08 -49.55 -48.36
C PRO A 11 1.57 -48.35 -47.50
N ALA A 12 2.48 -47.44 -47.12
CA ALA A 12 2.18 -46.21 -46.36
C ALA A 12 1.44 -45.12 -47.17
N LYS A 13 0.49 -44.40 -46.53
CA LYS A 13 -0.10 -43.16 -47.06
C LYS A 13 -0.36 -42.15 -45.92
N ARG A 14 0.32 -41.01 -45.99
CA ARG A 14 0.21 -39.88 -45.03
C ARG A 14 -1.13 -39.17 -45.21
N LEU A 15 -1.85 -38.93 -44.11
CA LEU A 15 -3.11 -38.15 -44.09
C LEU A 15 -2.80 -36.67 -43.92
N ARG A 16 -3.12 -35.85 -44.94
CA ARG A 16 -3.18 -34.38 -44.84
C ARG A 16 -4.62 -34.02 -44.45
N LEU A 17 -4.81 -33.31 -43.34
CA LEU A 17 -6.11 -32.76 -42.99
C LEU A 17 -6.24 -31.33 -43.53
N VAL A 18 -7.26 -31.13 -44.37
CA VAL A 18 -7.64 -29.89 -45.04
C VAL A 18 -8.58 -29.09 -44.14
N HIS A 19 -8.53 -27.76 -44.27
CA HIS A 19 -9.31 -26.76 -43.54
C HIS A 19 -10.83 -27.02 -43.62
N GLY A 20 -11.47 -27.16 -42.45
CA GLY A 20 -12.92 -27.17 -42.27
C GLY A 20 -13.27 -26.41 -40.98
N MET A 21 -13.89 -25.25 -41.18
CA MET A 21 -14.58 -24.33 -40.27
C MET A 21 -14.83 -24.75 -38.79
N SER A 22 -14.58 -23.78 -37.89
CA SER A 22 -15.10 -23.62 -36.52
C SER A 22 -14.18 -24.02 -35.36
N LEU A 23 -13.45 -23.03 -34.81
CA LEU A 23 -13.69 -22.53 -33.45
C LEU A 23 -12.86 -21.24 -33.27
N LEU A 24 -13.55 -20.11 -33.25
CA LEU A 24 -13.00 -18.85 -32.77
C LEU A 24 -12.75 -19.01 -31.26
N VAL A 25 -11.52 -19.34 -30.87
CA VAL A 25 -11.07 -19.17 -29.48
C VAL A 25 -10.42 -17.79 -29.41
N LEU A 26 -11.25 -16.77 -29.20
CA LEU A 26 -10.77 -15.50 -28.70
C LEU A 26 -10.39 -15.75 -27.23
N LEU A 27 -9.18 -16.23 -26.98
CA LEU A 27 -8.59 -16.22 -25.66
C LEU A 27 -8.39 -14.74 -25.32
N LEU A 28 -9.41 -14.13 -24.71
CA LEU A 28 -9.27 -12.86 -24.02
C LEU A 28 -8.34 -13.16 -22.85
N VAL A 29 -7.03 -13.10 -23.09
CA VAL A 29 -6.04 -12.92 -22.03
C VAL A 29 -6.43 -11.58 -21.43
N GLY A 30 -7.18 -11.62 -20.34
CA GLY A 30 -7.42 -10.44 -19.53
C GLY A 30 -6.06 -9.84 -19.27
N LEU A 31 -5.82 -8.63 -19.76
CA LEU A 31 -4.72 -7.82 -19.30
C LEU A 31 -5.00 -7.59 -17.82
N ALA A 32 -4.53 -8.50 -16.96
CA ALA A 32 -4.27 -8.18 -15.58
C ALA A 32 -3.19 -7.10 -15.66
N THR A 33 -3.62 -5.84 -15.57
CA THR A 33 -2.69 -4.75 -15.30
C THR A 33 -1.87 -5.19 -14.09
N PRO A 34 -0.53 -5.11 -14.12
CA PRO A 34 0.21 -5.33 -12.89
C PRO A 34 -0.34 -4.33 -11.89
N VAL A 35 -0.90 -4.83 -10.79
CA VAL A 35 -1.10 -4.00 -9.61
C VAL A 35 0.31 -3.61 -9.24
N VAL A 36 0.72 -2.39 -9.59
CA VAL A 36 1.95 -1.83 -9.07
C VAL A 36 1.72 -1.81 -7.57
N ALA A 37 2.53 -2.56 -6.82
CA ALA A 37 2.47 -2.57 -5.37
C ALA A 37 2.45 -1.12 -4.88
N GLN A 38 1.51 -0.79 -3.98
CA GLN A 38 1.55 0.50 -3.29
C GLN A 38 2.88 0.59 -2.57
N GLN A 39 3.66 1.60 -2.92
CA GLN A 39 4.95 1.86 -2.30
C GLN A 39 5.03 3.34 -1.98
N PHE A 40 5.03 3.65 -0.70
CA PHE A 40 5.19 5.01 -0.21
C PHE A 40 5.69 4.98 1.22
N GLU A 41 6.30 6.07 1.63
CA GLU A 41 6.72 6.31 2.99
C GLU A 41 6.45 7.77 3.31
N VAL A 42 5.83 8.01 4.45
CA VAL A 42 5.60 9.33 5.03
C VAL A 42 6.42 9.39 6.31
N ASN A 43 7.45 10.23 6.28
CA ASN A 43 8.25 10.53 7.45
C ASN A 43 7.83 11.90 8.00
N LEU A 44 7.31 11.91 9.22
CA LEU A 44 6.98 13.13 9.95
C LEU A 44 7.99 13.32 11.08
N GLU A 45 8.78 14.38 11.00
CA GLU A 45 9.66 14.77 12.10
C GLU A 45 8.84 15.50 13.17
N VAL A 46 8.97 15.05 14.41
CA VAL A 46 8.31 15.61 15.57
C VAL A 46 9.38 16.13 16.50
N SER A 47 9.26 17.38 16.93
CA SER A 47 10.20 17.98 17.88
C SER A 47 9.47 18.77 18.96
N THR A 48 10.11 18.87 20.11
CA THR A 48 9.64 19.68 21.24
C THR A 48 10.59 20.86 21.48
N THR A 49 10.11 21.88 22.17
CA THR A 49 10.93 23.05 22.58
C THR A 49 12.12 22.67 23.47
N SER A 50 12.12 21.48 24.06
CA SER A 50 13.24 20.91 24.81
C SER A 50 14.38 20.38 23.94
N GLY A 51 14.23 20.39 22.62
CA GLY A 51 15.23 19.91 21.65
C GLY A 51 15.21 18.39 21.43
N ILE A 52 14.28 17.67 22.04
CA ILE A 52 14.04 16.25 21.75
C ILE A 52 13.18 16.18 20.50
N GLY A 53 13.67 15.45 19.49
CA GLY A 53 12.90 15.11 18.30
C GLY A 53 13.03 13.64 17.91
N TYR A 54 12.01 13.13 17.25
CA TYR A 54 11.92 11.77 16.73
C TYR A 54 11.03 11.75 15.50
N ASN A 55 11.16 10.69 14.70
CA ASN A 55 10.39 10.53 13.47
C ASN A 55 9.22 9.58 13.69
N LEU A 56 8.11 9.89 13.02
CA LEU A 56 7.00 8.97 12.77
C LEU A 56 7.08 8.52 11.32
N LEU A 57 7.16 7.21 11.11
CA LEU A 57 7.27 6.58 9.80
C LEU A 57 6.06 5.71 9.50
N ALA A 58 5.22 6.14 8.56
CA ALA A 58 4.10 5.34 8.08
C ALA A 58 4.29 5.02 6.61
N GLY A 59 4.02 3.79 6.18
CA GLY A 59 4.22 3.45 4.78
C GLY A 59 3.67 2.12 4.36
N MET A 60 3.91 1.84 3.08
CA MET A 60 3.73 0.54 2.49
C MET A 60 4.93 0.20 1.61
N ALA A 61 5.36 -1.05 1.64
CA ALA A 61 6.45 -1.53 0.81
C ALA A 61 6.19 -2.95 0.32
N ASP A 62 6.61 -3.24 -0.91
CA ASP A 62 6.56 -4.61 -1.44
C ASP A 62 7.45 -5.54 -0.60
N GLY A 63 6.89 -6.67 -0.16
CA GLY A 63 7.57 -7.61 0.74
C GLY A 63 7.51 -7.26 2.23
N ALA A 64 6.91 -6.13 2.62
CA ALA A 64 6.58 -5.86 4.03
C ALA A 64 5.49 -6.83 4.54
N SER A 65 5.29 -6.83 5.87
CA SER A 65 4.34 -7.71 6.56
C SER A 65 3.30 -6.87 7.29
N ASP A 66 2.06 -7.36 7.37
CA ASP A 66 1.04 -6.74 8.22
C ASP A 66 1.26 -7.05 9.72
N ASP A 67 2.07 -8.07 10.02
CA ASP A 67 2.57 -8.38 11.37
C ASP A 67 3.90 -7.66 11.64
N TYR A 68 4.17 -7.34 12.93
CA TYR A 68 5.38 -6.65 13.38
C TYR A 68 6.70 -7.29 12.89
N VAL A 69 7.55 -6.49 12.25
CA VAL A 69 8.88 -6.86 11.78
C VAL A 69 9.96 -6.10 12.55
N PRO A 70 10.79 -6.78 13.39
CA PRO A 70 11.87 -6.13 14.12
C PRO A 70 12.89 -5.45 13.20
N GLY A 71 13.14 -4.16 13.43
CA GLY A 71 14.10 -3.36 12.66
C GLY A 71 13.51 -2.61 11.47
N GLU A 72 12.26 -2.92 11.12
CA GLU A 72 11.43 -2.15 10.17
C GLU A 72 10.34 -1.39 10.95
N ASP A 73 9.67 -2.09 11.86
CA ASP A 73 8.63 -1.53 12.71
C ASP A 73 9.14 -1.19 14.12
N LEU A 74 8.47 -0.20 14.72
CA LEU A 74 8.74 0.22 16.09
C LEU A 74 7.44 0.64 16.77
N TYR A 75 7.05 -0.08 17.82
CA TYR A 75 5.96 0.35 18.69
C TYR A 75 6.34 1.62 19.46
N ALA A 76 5.39 2.54 19.56
CA ALA A 76 5.51 3.67 20.48
C ALA A 76 5.26 3.20 21.92
N PRO A 77 5.97 3.75 22.92
CA PRO A 77 5.63 3.50 24.32
C PRO A 77 4.24 4.05 24.65
N PRO A 78 3.59 3.57 25.73
CA PRO A 78 2.36 4.18 26.22
C PRO A 78 2.53 5.69 26.45
N ALA A 79 1.51 6.47 26.08
CA ALA A 79 1.54 7.90 26.27
C ALA A 79 1.79 8.26 27.75
N PRO A 80 2.76 9.14 28.06
CA PRO A 80 3.01 9.61 29.41
C PRO A 80 1.80 10.39 29.97
N PRO A 81 1.64 10.51 31.30
CA PRO A 81 0.53 11.25 31.88
C PRO A 81 0.46 12.70 31.39
N PRO A 82 -0.74 13.24 31.11
CA PRO A 82 -0.90 14.66 30.80
C PRO A 82 -0.32 15.54 31.93
N PRO A 83 0.28 16.71 31.61
CA PRO A 83 0.24 17.42 30.32
C PRO A 83 1.51 17.24 29.47
N SER A 84 2.11 16.04 29.44
CA SER A 84 3.33 15.81 28.67
C SER A 84 3.06 15.70 27.16
N PHE A 85 3.99 16.22 26.35
CA PHE A 85 3.94 16.03 24.90
C PHE A 85 4.19 14.57 24.53
N HIS A 86 3.40 14.04 23.59
CA HIS A 86 3.59 12.72 22.99
C HIS A 86 2.94 12.67 21.61
N SER A 87 3.56 11.96 20.66
CA SER A 87 2.97 11.65 19.37
C SER A 87 3.26 10.22 18.96
N SER A 88 2.37 9.66 18.15
CA SER A 88 2.53 8.32 17.55
C SER A 88 1.62 8.17 16.34
N ILE A 89 1.91 7.16 15.52
CA ILE A 89 0.99 6.64 14.50
C ILE A 89 0.05 5.66 15.19
N ILE A 90 -1.25 5.76 14.95
CA ILE A 90 -2.27 4.83 15.42
C ILE A 90 -2.75 4.02 14.22
N TYR A 91 -2.54 2.70 14.30
CA TYR A 91 -2.97 1.74 13.30
C TYR A 91 -3.37 0.43 13.99
N ALA A 92 -4.48 -0.18 13.56
CA ALA A 92 -5.00 -1.44 14.10
C ALA A 92 -5.14 -1.50 15.64
N ASN A 93 -5.42 -0.35 16.28
CA ASN A 93 -5.50 -0.14 17.74
C ASN A 93 -4.16 -0.14 18.50
N ASP A 94 -3.04 -0.17 17.79
CA ASP A 94 -1.71 -0.05 18.36
C ASP A 94 -1.10 1.33 18.05
N SER A 95 -0.11 1.73 18.86
CA SER A 95 0.65 2.95 18.69
C SER A 95 2.07 2.64 18.20
N TRP A 96 2.53 3.39 17.20
CA TRP A 96 3.76 3.12 16.45
C TRP A 96 4.59 4.39 16.30
N PHE A 97 5.91 4.25 16.33
CA PHE A 97 6.85 5.21 15.76
C PHE A 97 7.19 4.85 14.31
N SER A 98 7.23 3.56 13.96
CA SER A 98 7.41 3.11 12.58
C SER A 98 6.46 1.95 12.29
N CYS A 99 5.70 2.06 11.21
CA CYS A 99 4.70 1.08 10.77
C CYS A 99 4.71 1.00 9.25
N ILE A 100 5.30 -0.07 8.71
CA ILE A 100 5.36 -0.33 7.27
C ILE A 100 4.52 -1.57 6.97
N LEU A 101 3.50 -1.41 6.13
CA LEU A 101 2.55 -2.48 5.84
C LEU A 101 2.78 -3.09 4.46
N ALA A 102 2.28 -4.30 4.26
CA ALA A 102 2.22 -4.89 2.93
C ALA A 102 1.24 -4.08 2.05
N PRO A 103 1.41 -4.09 0.71
CA PRO A 103 0.48 -3.42 -0.20
C PRO A 103 -0.94 -3.98 -0.05
N ASN A 104 -1.91 -3.12 0.21
CA ASN A 104 -3.30 -3.51 0.40
C ASN A 104 -4.22 -2.87 -0.67
N PRO A 105 -5.06 -3.64 -1.38
CA PRO A 105 -6.02 -3.08 -2.33
C PRO A 105 -7.19 -2.35 -1.66
N ALA A 106 -7.40 -2.53 -0.35
CA ALA A 106 -8.39 -1.79 0.44
C ALA A 106 -7.79 -0.49 1.01
N GLU A 107 -8.68 0.40 1.46
CA GLU A 107 -8.27 1.62 2.16
C GLU A 107 -7.53 1.29 3.46
N VAL A 108 -6.38 1.92 3.66
CA VAL A 108 -5.58 1.85 4.87
C VAL A 108 -5.40 3.28 5.39
N VAL A 109 -5.70 3.48 6.67
CA VAL A 109 -5.66 4.79 7.31
C VAL A 109 -4.65 4.74 8.45
N PHE A 110 -3.63 5.58 8.36
CA PHE A 110 -2.72 5.88 9.46
C PHE A 110 -3.19 7.16 10.14
N VAL A 111 -3.48 7.10 11.44
CA VAL A 111 -3.88 8.28 12.21
C VAL A 111 -2.67 8.80 12.97
N ILE A 112 -2.38 10.10 12.90
CA ILE A 112 -1.37 10.71 13.76
C ILE A 112 -2.04 11.13 15.07
N GLY A 113 -1.69 10.44 16.16
CA GLY A 113 -2.09 10.78 17.52
C GLY A 113 -1.16 11.84 18.10
N LEU A 114 -1.74 12.88 18.70
CA LEU A 114 -1.00 13.97 19.32
C LEU A 114 -1.55 14.27 20.73
N GLN A 115 -0.67 14.35 21.71
CA GLN A 115 -0.93 14.79 23.08
C GLN A 115 -0.03 16.00 23.36
N PHE A 116 -0.63 17.08 23.87
CA PHE A 116 0.07 18.33 24.18
C PHE A 116 -0.18 18.75 25.62
N ASP A 117 0.65 19.69 26.10
CA ASP A 117 0.24 20.51 27.22
C ASP A 117 -0.89 21.46 26.76
N ALA A 118 -1.80 21.82 27.67
CA ALA A 118 -3.02 22.56 27.33
C ALA A 118 -2.79 24.02 26.89
N THR A 119 -1.53 24.45 26.77
CA THR A 119 -1.18 25.87 26.70
C THR A 119 -0.91 26.37 25.27
N GLU A 120 -0.80 25.50 24.26
CA GLU A 120 -0.53 25.93 22.86
C GLU A 120 -1.39 25.24 21.78
N PRO A 121 -1.78 25.95 20.71
CA PRO A 121 -2.48 25.38 19.56
C PRO A 121 -1.55 24.50 18.70
N ILE A 122 -2.12 23.49 18.02
CA ILE A 122 -1.39 22.71 16.99
C ILE A 122 -1.09 23.65 15.82
N LEU A 123 0.19 23.92 15.55
CA LEU A 123 0.62 24.68 14.38
C LEU A 123 1.04 23.71 13.27
N ILE A 124 0.32 23.76 12.14
CA ILE A 124 0.67 23.02 10.93
C ILE A 124 1.21 24.02 9.91
N GLU A 125 2.49 23.90 9.55
CA GLU A 125 3.15 24.73 8.53
C GLU A 125 3.65 23.87 7.38
N TRP A 126 3.46 24.32 6.15
CA TRP A 126 4.08 23.74 4.97
C TRP A 126 4.64 24.85 4.09
N ASN A 127 5.70 24.55 3.34
CA ASN A 127 6.23 25.48 2.35
C ASN A 127 5.47 25.30 1.03
N PRO A 128 4.60 26.24 0.61
CA PRO A 128 3.79 26.09 -0.60
C PRO A 128 4.64 26.05 -1.88
N THR A 129 5.88 26.56 -1.85
CA THR A 129 6.78 26.51 -3.00
C THR A 129 7.32 25.12 -3.31
N GLN A 130 7.16 24.16 -2.39
CA GLN A 130 7.55 22.76 -2.56
C GLN A 130 6.38 21.86 -2.97
N LEU A 131 5.16 22.40 -3.02
CA LEU A 131 3.99 21.66 -3.49
C LEU A 131 4.02 21.54 -5.02
N ALA A 132 3.59 20.39 -5.54
CA ALA A 132 3.51 20.17 -6.97
C ALA A 132 2.48 21.12 -7.62
N VAL A 133 2.87 21.73 -8.75
CA VAL A 133 2.01 22.62 -9.54
C VAL A 133 0.79 21.84 -10.05
N GLY A 134 -0.42 22.35 -9.79
CA GLY A 134 -1.68 21.75 -10.22
C GLY A 134 -2.26 20.67 -9.30
N GLY A 135 -1.68 20.46 -8.12
CA GLY A 135 -2.27 19.63 -7.06
C GLY A 135 -3.37 20.36 -6.29
N ASN A 136 -4.34 19.62 -5.75
CA ASN A 136 -5.34 20.15 -4.83
C ASN A 136 -4.97 19.74 -3.39
N TYR A 137 -4.82 20.71 -2.50
CA TYR A 137 -4.36 20.50 -1.13
C TYR A 137 -5.41 21.03 -0.16
N MET A 138 -5.89 20.17 0.74
CA MET A 138 -6.94 20.51 1.71
C MET A 138 -6.48 20.14 3.11
N LEU A 139 -6.66 21.06 4.05
CA LEU A 139 -6.70 20.73 5.47
C LEU A 139 -8.16 20.64 5.91
N GLU A 140 -8.51 19.52 6.51
CA GLU A 140 -9.85 19.27 7.04
C GLU A 140 -9.73 18.90 8.52
N ASP A 141 -10.62 19.43 9.34
CA ASP A 141 -10.70 19.05 10.75
C ASP A 141 -11.28 17.62 10.88
N ALA A 142 -10.95 16.93 11.97
CA ALA A 142 -11.37 15.56 12.30
C ALA A 142 -12.88 15.35 12.35
N PHE A 143 -13.67 16.43 12.35
CA PHE A 143 -15.14 16.41 12.35
C PHE A 143 -15.76 16.65 10.97
N GLY A 144 -14.97 16.63 9.88
CA GLY A 144 -15.45 16.79 8.51
C GLY A 144 -15.84 18.23 8.16
N GLY A 145 -15.19 19.20 8.83
CA GLY A 145 -15.38 20.62 8.60
C GLY A 145 -14.22 21.19 7.78
N LEU A 146 -14.55 21.92 6.70
CA LEU A 146 -13.58 22.65 5.87
C LEU A 146 -12.88 23.73 6.69
N PHE A 147 -11.58 23.55 6.95
CA PHE A 147 -10.74 24.56 7.58
C PHE A 147 -9.73 25.06 6.53
N LEU A 148 -10.17 26.07 5.77
CA LEU A 148 -9.44 26.83 4.75
C LEU A 148 -9.31 26.18 3.35
N LEU A 149 -9.80 26.89 2.33
CA LEU A 149 -9.54 26.64 0.91
C LEU A 149 -8.56 27.69 0.40
N ILE A 150 -7.38 27.28 -0.05
CA ILE A 150 -6.40 28.14 -0.72
C ILE A 150 -6.36 27.73 -2.19
N ASP A 151 -6.75 28.64 -3.08
CA ASP A 151 -6.55 28.53 -4.52
C ASP A 151 -5.20 29.18 -4.87
N LEU A 152 -4.33 28.46 -5.60
CA LEU A 152 -2.97 28.88 -5.99
C LEU A 152 -2.84 28.96 -7.51
#